data_AF-A0A7S0E5X5-F1
#
_entry.id   AF-A0A7S0E5X5-F1
#
_cell.length_a   1.000
_cell.length_b   1.000
_cell.length_c   1.000
_cell.angle_alpha   90.00
_cell.angle_beta   90.00
_cell.angle_gamma   90.00
#
_symmetry.space_group_name_H-M   'P 1'
#
loop_
_entity.id
_entity.type
_entity.pdbx_description
1 polymer ?
#
loop_
_entity_poly.entity_id
_entity_poly.type
_entity_poly.pdbx_seq_one_letter_code
_entity_poly.pdbx_strand_id
1 'polypeptide(L)'
;EFRKLQQLKKELGELSTQDEKKYKQLKRSTERELLMAADVICTTCVGAGDARLNGFRFTKVLVDECTQATEPECLIPIAMGAKQLVLVGDHCQLGPVVMCKKAAKAGLQQSLFERMVNLGVKPVRLQVQYRMHP
;
A
#
# COMPACT_ATOMS: atom_id res chain seq x y z
N GLU A 1 27.14 -10.42 8.06
CA GLU A 1 27.26 -11.41 6.97
C GLU A 1 26.43 -11.05 5.75
N PHE A 2 25.14 -10.73 5.89
CA PHE A 2 24.27 -10.28 4.78
C PHE A 2 24.90 -9.24 3.85
N ARG A 3 25.46 -8.15 4.41
CA ARG A 3 26.12 -7.08 3.63
C ARG A 3 27.29 -7.58 2.77
N LYS A 4 28.04 -8.59 3.23
CA LYS A 4 29.17 -9.16 2.48
C LYS A 4 28.67 -9.89 1.24
N LEU A 5 27.64 -10.73 1.40
CA LEU A 5 27.00 -11.43 0.28
C LEU A 5 26.30 -10.48 -0.69
N GLN A 6 25.69 -9.41 -0.18
CA GLN A 6 25.08 -8.37 -1.02
C GLN A 6 26.12 -7.64 -1.87
N GLN A 7 27.28 -7.31 -1.30
CA GLN A 7 28.39 -6.70 -2.02
C GLN A 7 28.95 -7.66 -3.08
N LEU A 8 29.20 -8.92 -2.71
CA LEU A 8 29.70 -9.94 -3.63
C LEU A 8 28.77 -10.15 -4.83
N LYS A 9 27.45 -10.19 -4.59
CA LYS A 9 26.44 -10.28 -5.66
C LYS A 9 26.46 -9.07 -6.59
N LYS A 10 26.72 -7.87 -6.06
CA LYS A 10 26.81 -6.64 -6.85
C LYS A 10 28.07 -6.62 -7.73
N GLU A 11 29.18 -7.17 -7.23
CA GLU A 11 30.45 -7.24 -7.94
C GLU A 11 30.46 -8.33 -9.02
N LEU A 12 29.88 -9.50 -8.74
CA LEU A 12 29.92 -10.66 -9.64
C LEU A 12 28.66 -10.82 -10.51
N GLY A 13 27.58 -10.10 -10.21
CA GLY A 13 26.27 -10.24 -10.87
C GLY A 13 25.46 -11.45 -10.36
N GLU A 14 26.13 -12.57 -10.09
CA GLU A 14 25.53 -13.81 -9.59
C GLU A 14 26.29 -14.37 -8.38
N LEU A 15 25.60 -15.21 -7.60
CA LEU A 15 26.18 -15.93 -6.46
C LEU A 15 26.16 -17.43 -6.73
N SER A 16 27.05 -18.19 -6.06
CA SER A 16 26.96 -19.64 -6.03
C SER A 16 25.59 -20.10 -5.52
N THR A 17 25.13 -21.30 -5.88
CA THR A 17 23.83 -21.82 -5.42
C THR A 17 23.70 -21.83 -3.89
N GLN A 18 24.80 -22.13 -3.19
CA GLN A 18 24.86 -22.12 -1.72
C GLN A 18 24.77 -20.69 -1.16
N ASP A 19 25.53 -19.76 -1.72
CA ASP A 19 25.53 -18.36 -1.29
C ASP A 19 24.22 -17.66 -1.63
N GLU A 20 23.58 -17.97 -2.75
CA GLU A 20 22.28 -17.42 -3.13
C GLU A 20 21.19 -17.88 -2.16
N LYS A 21 21.22 -19.15 -1.73
CA LYS A 21 20.30 -19.68 -0.71
C LYS A 21 20.51 -18.96 0.63
N LYS A 22 21.76 -18.81 1.06
CA LYS A 22 22.12 -18.11 2.31
C LYS A 22 21.77 -16.62 2.25
N TYR A 23 22.02 -15.97 1.12
CA TYR A 23 21.66 -14.58 0.86
C TYR A 23 20.15 -14.37 0.96
N LYS A 24 19.33 -15.22 0.32
CA LYS A 24 17.86 -15.12 0.39
C LYS A 24 17.34 -15.30 1.82
N GLN A 25 17.90 -16.23 2.58
CA GLN A 25 17.53 -16.43 3.98
C GLN A 25 17.86 -15.21 4.84
N LEU A 26 19.10 -14.71 4.76
CA LEU A 26 19.55 -13.53 5.50
C LEU A 26 18.76 -12.28 5.09
N LYS A 27 18.47 -12.11 3.79
CA LYS A 27 17.64 -11.01 3.29
C LYS A 27 16.26 -11.04 3.93
N ARG A 28 15.56 -12.18 3.89
CA ARG A 28 14.22 -12.33 4.49
C ARG A 28 14.23 -12.07 5.99
N SER A 29 15.25 -12.56 6.70
CA SER A 29 15.40 -12.31 8.13
C SER A 29 15.57 -10.83 8.42
N THR A 30 16.43 -10.15 7.67
CA THR A 30 16.70 -8.71 7.83
C THR A 30 15.46 -7.87 7.47
N GLU A 31 14.77 -8.20 6.38
CA GLU A 31 13.51 -7.54 5.99
C GLU A 31 12.45 -7.69 7.09
N ARG A 32 12.30 -8.89 7.66
CA ARG A 32 11.33 -9.13 8.72
C ARG A 32 11.67 -8.37 10.01
N GLU A 33 12.94 -8.32 10.38
CA GLU A 33 13.41 -7.55 11.55
C GLU A 33 13.10 -6.06 11.38
N LEU A 34 13.41 -5.48 10.22
CA LEU A 34 13.12 -4.08 9.92
C LEU A 34 11.62 -3.78 9.91
N LEU A 35 10.82 -4.64 9.28
CA LEU A 35 9.36 -4.48 9.24
C LEU A 35 8.73 -4.62 10.62
N MET A 36 9.26 -5.48 11.50
CA MET A 36 8.78 -5.63 12.88
C MET A 36 9.17 -4.45 13.78
N ALA A 37 10.33 -3.84 13.53
CA ALA A 37 10.83 -2.71 14.32
C ALA A 37 10.25 -1.36 13.89
N ALA A 38 9.62 -1.28 12.72
CA ALA A 38 9.09 -0.04 12.18
C ALA A 38 7.81 0.41 12.91
N ASP A 39 7.76 1.69 13.29
CA ASP A 39 6.53 2.31 13.81
C ASP A 39 5.47 2.47 12.72
N VAL A 40 5.91 2.71 11.47
CA VAL A 40 5.06 2.92 10.30
C VAL A 40 5.63 2.17 9.11
N ILE A 41 4.76 1.46 8.38
CA ILE A 41 5.09 0.83 7.10
C ILE A 41 4.31 1.52 6.00
N CYS A 42 5.02 2.18 5.08
CA CYS A 42 4.43 2.82 3.91
C CYS A 42 4.53 1.89 2.70
N THR A 43 3.42 1.71 1.99
CA THR A 43 3.33 0.89 0.78
C THR A 43 2.17 1.39 -0.09
N THR A 44 2.15 1.01 -1.37
CA THR A 44 0.96 1.21 -2.20
C THR A 44 -0.15 0.28 -1.74
N CYS A 45 -1.42 0.57 -2.07
CA CYS A 45 -2.54 -0.30 -1.72
C CYS A 45 -2.31 -1.76 -2.18
N VAL A 46 -1.90 -1.96 -3.43
CA VAL A 46 -1.56 -3.28 -3.97
C VAL A 46 -0.32 -3.87 -3.29
N GLY A 47 0.68 -3.04 -3.00
CA GLY A 47 1.90 -3.45 -2.31
C GLY A 47 1.68 -3.91 -0.86
N ALA A 48 0.54 -3.58 -0.24
CA ALA A 48 0.17 -4.15 1.06
C ALA A 48 -0.07 -5.67 1.00
N GLY A 49 -0.37 -6.22 -0.18
CA GLY A 49 -0.46 -7.66 -0.43
C GLY A 49 0.89 -8.36 -0.65
N ASP A 50 2.02 -7.68 -0.48
CA ASP A 50 3.34 -8.26 -0.67
C ASP A 50 3.62 -9.40 0.33
N ALA A 51 4.19 -10.51 -0.15
CA ALA A 51 4.46 -11.70 0.66
C ALA A 51 5.39 -11.44 1.86
N ARG A 52 6.17 -10.34 1.85
CA ARG A 52 6.99 -9.91 2.99
C ARG A 52 6.14 -9.47 4.19
N LEU A 53 4.90 -9.03 3.96
CA LEU A 53 3.96 -8.63 5.00
C LEU A 53 3.04 -9.79 5.45
N ASN A 54 3.24 -11.01 4.91
CA ASN A 54 2.48 -12.18 5.36
C ASN A 54 2.69 -12.44 6.86
N GLY A 55 1.58 -12.61 7.59
CA GLY A 55 1.58 -12.81 9.03
C GLY A 55 1.69 -11.52 9.86
N PHE A 56 1.81 -10.36 9.23
CA PHE A 56 1.63 -9.08 9.90
C PHE A 56 0.14 -8.76 10.03
N ARG A 57 -0.22 -8.04 11.09
CA ARG A 57 -1.57 -7.51 11.30
C ARG A 57 -1.50 -6.01 11.55
N PHE A 58 -2.17 -5.24 10.72
CA PHE A 58 -2.22 -3.78 10.82
C PHE A 58 -3.57 -3.36 11.39
N THR A 59 -3.62 -3.06 12.69
CA THR A 59 -4.87 -2.67 13.36
C THR A 59 -5.27 -1.23 13.10
N LYS A 60 -4.32 -0.38 12.69
CA LYS A 60 -4.52 1.01 12.30
C LYS A 60 -4.04 1.15 10.86
N VAL A 61 -4.92 1.57 9.97
CA VAL A 61 -4.63 1.75 8.55
C VAL A 61 -5.04 3.15 8.14
N LEU A 62 -4.15 3.85 7.46
CA LEU A 62 -4.43 5.13 6.79
C LEU A 62 -4.19 4.92 5.30
N VAL A 63 -5.17 5.27 4.49
CA VAL A 63 -5.05 5.26 3.02
C VAL A 63 -5.22 6.67 2.52
N ASP A 64 -4.13 7.25 2.02
CA ASP A 64 -4.12 8.55 1.35
C ASP A 64 -4.39 8.40 -0.15
N GLU A 65 -4.90 9.45 -0.79
CA GLU A 65 -5.36 9.45 -2.18
C GLU A 65 -6.33 8.29 -2.50
N CYS A 66 -7.14 7.88 -1.51
CA CYS A 66 -7.99 6.69 -1.63
C CYS A 66 -9.10 6.82 -2.69
N THR A 67 -9.40 8.04 -3.14
CA THR A 67 -10.32 8.32 -4.25
C THR A 67 -9.76 7.91 -5.60
N GLN A 68 -8.44 7.76 -5.73
CA GLN A 68 -7.77 7.28 -6.95
C GLN A 68 -7.70 5.75 -7.05
N ALA A 69 -8.03 5.02 -5.98
CA ALA A 69 -7.99 3.56 -5.94
C ALA A 69 -9.38 2.96 -6.17
N THR A 70 -9.45 1.88 -6.94
CA THR A 70 -10.68 1.07 -6.99
C THR A 70 -10.96 0.50 -5.60
N GLU A 71 -12.24 0.24 -5.29
CA GLU A 71 -12.59 -0.35 -4.00
C GLU A 71 -11.81 -1.64 -3.67
N PRO A 72 -11.63 -2.61 -4.61
CA PRO A 72 -10.82 -3.80 -4.34
C PRO A 72 -9.36 -3.51 -4.00
N GLU A 73 -8.73 -2.51 -4.64
CA GLU A 73 -7.37 -2.12 -4.32
C GLU A 73 -7.29 -1.55 -2.90
N CYS A 74 -8.22 -0.67 -2.54
CA CYS A 74 -8.28 -0.07 -1.21
C CYS A 74 -8.53 -1.12 -0.10
N LEU A 75 -9.24 -2.21 -0.42
CA LEU A 75 -9.50 -3.31 0.52
C LEU A 75 -8.26 -4.13 0.89
N ILE A 76 -7.20 -4.16 0.07
CA ILE A 76 -6.00 -4.97 0.33
C ILE A 76 -5.36 -4.61 1.70
N PRO A 77 -4.98 -3.34 1.98
CA PRO A 77 -4.44 -2.97 3.28
C PRO A 77 -5.49 -3.09 4.41
N ILE A 78 -6.77 -2.84 4.12
CA ILE A 78 -7.86 -2.92 5.12
C ILE A 78 -8.03 -4.36 5.62
N ALA A 79 -7.95 -5.34 4.71
CA ALA A 79 -8.09 -6.76 5.00
C ALA A 79 -6.96 -7.33 5.87
N MET A 80 -5.87 -6.58 6.10
CA MET A 80 -4.77 -6.97 6.98
C MET A 80 -5.10 -6.86 8.49
N GLY A 81 -6.39 -6.81 8.84
CA GLY A 81 -6.88 -6.83 10.21
C GLY A 81 -7.13 -5.45 10.82
N ALA A 82 -7.46 -4.46 9.98
CA ALA A 82 -7.79 -3.11 10.41
C ALA A 82 -8.93 -3.10 11.46
N LYS A 83 -8.74 -2.31 12.50
CA LYS A 83 -9.74 -1.99 13.54
C LYS A 83 -10.05 -0.50 13.58
N GLN A 84 -9.09 0.31 13.16
CA GLN A 84 -9.22 1.74 12.95
C GLN A 84 -8.75 2.05 11.52
N LEU A 85 -9.59 2.73 10.76
CA LEU A 85 -9.34 3.08 9.36
C LEU A 85 -9.53 4.59 9.17
N VAL A 86 -8.56 5.23 8.52
CA VAL A 86 -8.67 6.61 8.05
C VAL A 86 -8.51 6.60 6.53
N LEU A 87 -9.50 7.13 5.84
CA LEU A 87 -9.49 7.30 4.38
C LEU A 87 -9.34 8.79 4.08
N VAL A 88 -8.29 9.17 3.35
CA VAL A 88 -8.02 10.55 2.94
C VAL A 88 -8.06 10.60 1.43
N GLY A 89 -8.78 11.57 0.89
CA GLY A 89 -8.93 11.75 -0.55
C GLY A 89 -9.89 12.88 -0.88
N ASP A 90 -9.95 13.22 -2.16
CA ASP A 90 -10.82 14.24 -2.71
C ASP A 90 -11.57 13.69 -3.92
N HIS A 91 -12.88 13.50 -3.76
CA HIS A 91 -13.76 12.97 -4.81
C HIS A 91 -14.02 13.97 -5.93
N CYS A 92 -13.57 15.22 -5.79
CA CYS A 92 -13.56 16.21 -6.86
C CYS A 92 -12.29 16.13 -7.73
N GLN A 93 -11.32 15.29 -7.38
CA GLN A 93 -10.08 15.08 -8.13
C GLN A 93 -10.14 13.80 -8.97
N LEU A 94 -8.98 13.25 -9.34
CA LEU A 94 -8.90 12.05 -10.16
C LEU A 94 -9.53 10.85 -9.44
N GLY A 95 -10.34 10.09 -10.19
CA GLY A 95 -10.85 8.80 -9.77
C GLY A 95 -9.99 7.63 -10.29
N PRO A 96 -10.40 6.38 -10.02
CA PRO A 96 -9.69 5.19 -10.46
C PRO A 96 -9.72 5.02 -11.99
N VAL A 97 -8.60 4.61 -12.57
CA VAL A 97 -8.50 4.34 -14.01
C VAL A 97 -8.93 2.92 -14.33
N VAL A 98 -10.12 2.76 -14.91
CA VAL A 98 -10.68 1.45 -15.31
C VAL A 98 -10.74 1.32 -16.84
N MET A 99 -9.79 0.58 -17.42
CA MET A 99 -9.70 0.40 -18.88
C MET A 99 -10.89 -0.37 -19.48
N CYS A 100 -11.43 -1.34 -18.74
CA CYS A 100 -12.59 -2.11 -19.17
C CYS A 100 -13.88 -1.29 -19.00
N LYS A 101 -14.40 -0.75 -20.11
CA LYS A 101 -15.64 0.04 -20.12
C LYS A 101 -16.85 -0.69 -19.49
N LYS A 102 -16.95 -2.01 -19.64
CA LYS A 102 -18.02 -2.81 -19.02
C LYS A 102 -17.89 -2.81 -17.49
N ALA A 103 -16.68 -2.99 -16.96
CA ALA A 103 -16.43 -2.98 -15.52
C ALA A 103 -16.62 -1.58 -14.92
N ALA A 104 -16.16 -0.54 -15.62
CA ALA A 104 -16.37 0.85 -15.21
C ALA A 104 -17.88 1.16 -15.08
N LYS A 105 -18.68 0.82 -16.09
CA LYS A 105 -20.15 0.96 -16.07
C LYS A 105 -20.83 0.11 -14.99
N ALA A 106 -20.24 -1.02 -14.62
CA ALA A 106 -20.72 -1.87 -13.54
C ALA A 106 -20.35 -1.35 -12.14
N GLY A 107 -19.64 -0.22 -12.03
CA GLY A 107 -19.34 0.46 -10.77
C GLY A 107 -17.89 0.36 -10.31
N LEU A 108 -17.00 -0.34 -11.03
CA LEU A 108 -15.59 -0.48 -10.59
C LEU A 108 -14.82 0.86 -10.55
N GLN A 109 -15.30 1.87 -11.27
CA GLN A 109 -14.73 3.22 -11.25
C GLN A 109 -15.14 4.03 -10.01
N GLN A 110 -16.03 3.51 -9.15
CA GLN A 110 -16.35 4.13 -7.87
C GLN A 110 -15.33 3.66 -6.82
N SER A 111 -14.68 4.63 -6.18
CA SER A 111 -13.79 4.37 -5.05
C SER A 111 -14.57 3.99 -3.79
N LEU A 112 -13.89 3.33 -2.84
CA LEU A 112 -14.47 3.04 -1.52
C LEU A 112 -14.91 4.34 -0.81
N PHE A 113 -14.12 5.40 -0.94
CA PHE A 113 -14.41 6.70 -0.33
C PHE A 113 -15.73 7.28 -0.86
N GLU A 114 -15.89 7.35 -2.19
CA GLU A 114 -17.12 7.85 -2.82
C GLU A 114 -18.34 7.03 -2.41
N ARG A 115 -18.20 5.70 -2.35
CA ARG A 115 -19.28 4.82 -1.90
C ARG A 115 -19.70 5.14 -0.45
N MET A 116 -18.74 5.36 0.45
CA MET A 116 -19.02 5.73 1.85
C MET A 116 -19.72 7.09 1.96
N VAL A 117 -19.28 8.08 1.18
CA VAL A 117 -19.93 9.40 1.11
C VAL A 117 -21.38 9.25 0.62
N ASN A 118 -21.62 8.46 -0.43
CA ASN A 118 -22.96 8.20 -0.96
C ASN A 118 -23.87 7.45 0.04
N LEU A 119 -23.29 6.63 0.93
CA LEU A 119 -24.00 5.98 2.04
C LEU A 119 -24.24 6.90 3.25
N GLY A 120 -23.86 8.17 3.17
CA GLY A 120 -24.12 9.18 4.20
C GLY A 120 -23.01 9.38 5.21
N VAL A 121 -21.84 8.75 5.03
CA VAL A 121 -20.66 9.03 5.85
C VAL A 121 -20.15 10.42 5.50
N LYS A 122 -20.23 11.37 6.46
CA LYS A 122 -19.82 12.76 6.23
C LYS A 122 -18.29 12.89 6.36
N PRO A 123 -17.56 13.25 5.30
CA PRO A 123 -16.12 13.47 5.39
C PRO A 123 -15.81 14.76 6.14
N VAL A 124 -14.69 14.78 6.85
CA VAL A 124 -14.15 16.01 7.43
C VAL A 124 -13.40 16.78 6.34
N ARG A 125 -13.89 17.98 5.99
CA ARG A 125 -13.29 18.81 4.93
C ARG A 125 -12.30 19.82 5.52
N LEU A 126 -11.06 19.79 5.02
CA LEU A 126 -10.08 20.86 5.28
C LEU A 126 -10.43 22.08 4.42
N GLN A 127 -10.51 23.27 5.03
CA GLN A 127 -11.08 24.47 4.37
C GLN A 127 -10.05 25.50 3.89
N VAL A 128 -8.85 25.50 4.45
CA VAL A 128 -7.82 26.51 4.13
C VAL A 128 -6.84 25.92 3.13
N GLN A 129 -6.71 26.56 1.96
CA GLN A 129 -5.72 26.20 0.95
C GLN A 129 -4.47 27.08 1.12
N TYR A 130 -3.28 26.46 1.06
CA TYR A 130 -1.99 27.14 1.27
C TYR A 130 -1.07 27.09 0.04
N ARG A 131 -1.57 26.64 -1.13
CA ARG A 131 -0.73 26.38 -2.31
C ARG A 131 -0.82 27.48 -3.36
N MET A 132 -2.01 27.99 -3.65
CA MET A 132 -2.26 28.89 -4.78
C MET A 132 -2.23 30.36 -4.36
N HIS A 133 -1.72 31.23 -5.24
CA HIS A 133 -1.90 32.67 -5.11
C HIS A 133 -3.41 33.00 -5.23
N PRO A 134 -3.92 33.97 -4.46
CA PRO A 134 -5.32 34.42 -4.57
C PRO A 134 -5.69 34.94 -5.97
#